data_AF-A0A452ZQM9-F1
#
_entry.id   AF-A0A452ZQM9-F1
#
_cell.length_a   1.000
_cell.length_b   1.000
_cell.length_c   1.000
_cell.angle_alpha   90.00
_cell.angle_beta   90.00
_cell.angle_gamma   90.00
#
_symmetry.space_group_name_H-M   'P 1'
#
loop_
_entity.id
_entity.type
_entity.pdbx_description
1 polymer ?
#
loop_
_entity_poly.entity_id
_entity_poly.type
_entity_poly.pdbx_seq_one_letter_code
_entity_poly.pdbx_strand_id
1 'polypeptide(L)' 'VFKHYFEELEEESLRDNFVVVYELLDEMMDFGYPQYTEATILSEFIKTDAYRMEVTQRPPMAVTNAVSWRSEG' A
#
# COMPACT_ATOMS: atom_id res chain seq x y z
N VAL A 1 3.79 6.37 5.12
CA VAL A 1 3.07 5.10 4.86
C VAL A 1 2.51 4.52 6.15
N PHE A 2 3.29 3.93 7.06
CA PHE A 2 2.72 3.27 8.24
C PHE A 2 1.83 4.15 9.14
N LYS A 3 2.21 5.40 9.43
CA LYS A 3 1.33 6.35 10.17
C LYS A 3 0.01 6.69 9.44
N HIS A 4 -0.02 6.53 8.12
CA HIS A 4 -1.25 6.73 7.34
C HIS A 4 -2.19 5.53 7.44
N TYR A 5 -1.63 4.32 7.58
CA TYR A 5 -2.40 3.08 7.70
C TYR A 5 -2.84 2.77 9.13
N PHE A 6 -2.02 3.14 10.13
CA PHE A 6 -2.22 2.73 11.52
C PHE A 6 -2.53 3.87 12.47
N GLU A 7 -2.55 5.12 11.99
CA GLU A 7 -2.64 6.37 12.77
C GLU A 7 -1.44 6.55 13.73
N GLU A 8 -1.26 5.62 14.67
CA GLU A 8 -0.13 5.50 15.59
C GLU A 8 0.72 4.25 15.28
N LEU A 9 2.04 4.43 15.27
CA LEU A 9 2.99 3.35 14.99
C LEU A 9 3.52 2.80 16.31
N GLU A 10 2.91 1.73 16.77
CA GLU A 10 3.28 1.02 17.99
C GLU A 10 3.52 -0.47 17.70
N GLU A 11 4.14 -1.18 18.64
CA GLU A 11 4.40 -2.62 18.51
C GLU A 11 3.11 -3.42 18.37
N GLU A 12 2.05 -3.00 19.07
CA GLU A 12 0.70 -3.58 18.96
C GLU A 12 0.13 -3.38 17.55
N SER A 13 0.17 -2.15 17.01
CA SER A 13 -0.28 -1.86 15.63
C SER A 13 0.43 -2.73 14.59
N LEU A 14 1.72 -3.01 14.76
CA LEU A 14 2.48 -3.89 13.86
C LEU A 14 2.10 -5.36 14.01
N ARG A 15 1.89 -5.83 15.25
CA ARG A 15 1.48 -7.22 15.51
C ARG A 15 0.08 -7.50 14.99
N ASP A 16 -0.85 -6.60 15.22
CA ASP A 16 -2.26 -6.76 14.84
C ASP A 16 -2.46 -6.67 13.33
N ASN A 17 -1.61 -5.91 12.64
CA ASN A 17 -1.70 -5.69 11.20
C ASN A 17 -0.56 -6.36 10.42
N PHE A 18 0.01 -7.44 10.96
CA PHE A 18 1.18 -8.14 10.40
C PHE A 18 1.06 -8.42 8.89
N VAL A 19 -0.11 -8.86 8.41
CA VAL A 19 -0.34 -9.14 6.98
C VAL A 19 -0.17 -7.89 6.12
N VAL A 20 -0.81 -6.80 6.53
CA VAL A 20 -0.74 -5.49 5.84
C VAL A 20 0.68 -4.95 5.85
N VAL A 21 1.42 -5.13 6.95
CA VAL A 21 2.83 -4.71 7.03
C VAL A 21 3.69 -5.44 6.00
N TYR A 22 3.50 -6.75 5.83
CA TYR A 22 4.27 -7.51 4.83
C TYR A 22 3.94 -7.11 3.40
N GLU A 23 2.65 -6.94 3.08
CA GLU A 23 2.23 -6.45 1.76
C GLU A 23 2.77 -5.05 1.48
N LEU A 24 2.76 -4.16 2.47
CA LEU A 24 3.35 -2.83 2.33
C LEU A 24 4.84 -2.89 2.05
N LEU A 25 5.58 -3.76 2.73
CA LEU A 25 7.03 -3.87 2.52
C LEU A 25 7.37 -4.43 1.13
N ASP A 26 6.61 -5.40 0.63
CA ASP A 26 6.79 -6.01 -0.69
C ASP A 26 6.53 -4.98 -1.82
N GLU A 27 5.44 -4.23 -1.72
CA GLU A 27 5.09 -3.21 -2.73
C GLU A 27 5.95 -1.94 -2.63
N MET A 28 6.47 -1.62 -1.44
CA MET A 28 7.36 -0.47 -1.27
C MET A 28 8.76 -0.69 -1.86
N MET A 29 9.26 -1.92 -1.83
CA MET A 29 10.64 -2.24 -2.19
C MET A 29 10.75 -3.58 -2.88
N ASP A 30 11.21 -3.56 -4.13
CA ASP A 30 11.52 -4.77 -4.88
C ASP A 30 13.02 -4.86 -5.15
N PHE A 31 13.65 -6.00 -4.82
CA PHE A 31 15.10 -6.24 -4.91
C PHE A 31 15.99 -5.13 -4.32
N GLY A 32 15.54 -4.44 -3.27
CA GLY A 32 16.28 -3.33 -2.65
C GLY A 32 16.11 -1.97 -3.35
N TYR A 33 15.32 -1.91 -4.42
CA TYR A 33 14.97 -0.68 -5.12
C TYR A 33 13.58 -0.21 -4.67
N PRO A 34 13.46 0.99 -4.10
CA PRO A 34 12.16 1.57 -3.78
C PRO A 34 11.31 1.73 -5.04
N GLN A 35 10.08 1.23 -5.03
CA GLN A 35 9.12 1.35 -6.14
C GLN A 35 8.07 2.42 -5.84
N TYR A 36 7.21 2.17 -4.84
CA TYR A 36 6.14 3.09 -4.46
C TYR A 36 6.25 3.48 -3.00
N THR A 37 6.32 4.79 -2.72
CA THR A 37 6.41 5.30 -1.34
C THR A 37 5.23 6.19 -0.95
N GLU A 38 4.25 6.34 -1.84
CA GLU A 38 3.07 7.17 -1.63
C GLU A 38 1.94 6.34 -1.01
N ALA A 39 1.48 6.76 0.18
CA ALA A 39 0.49 5.99 0.93
C ALA A 39 -0.87 5.92 0.20
N THR A 40 -1.25 6.97 -0.52
CA THR A 40 -2.49 7.00 -1.32
C THR A 40 -2.46 5.94 -2.43
N ILE A 41 -1.34 5.82 -3.15
CA ILE A 41 -1.18 4.81 -4.20
C ILE A 41 -1.19 3.42 -3.60
N LEU A 42 -0.40 3.19 -2.55
CA LEU A 42 -0.36 1.90 -1.85
C LEU A 42 -1.74 1.49 -1.33
N SER A 43 -2.60 2.44 -0.93
CA SER A 43 -3.95 2.14 -0.43
C SER A 43 -4.92 1.67 -1.52
N GLU A 44 -4.61 1.95 -2.80
CA GLU A 44 -5.36 1.40 -3.93
C GLU A 44 -5.04 -0.08 -4.17
N PHE A 45 -3.83 -0.52 -3.78
CA PHE A 45 -3.34 -1.89 -3.92
C PHE A 45 -3.58 -2.76 -2.68
N ILE A 46 -3.35 -2.19 -1.50
CA ILE A 46 -3.37 -2.88 -0.21
C ILE A 46 -4.60 -2.37 0.54
N LYS A 47 -5.72 -3.08 0.37
CA LYS A 47 -6.98 -2.74 1.04
C LYS A 47 -7.03 -3.40 2.40
N THR A 48 -7.16 -2.57 3.44
CA THR A 48 -7.30 -2.98 4.85
C THR A 48 -8.64 -3.66 5.18
N ASP A 49 -9.56 -3.81 4.21
CA ASP A 49 -10.75 -4.66 4.34
C ASP A 49 -10.33 -6.13 4.36
N ALA A 50 -9.89 -6.59 5.53
CA ALA A 50 -9.88 -8.01 5.86
C ALA A 50 -11.26 -8.58 5.49
N TYR A 51 -11.29 -9.52 4.55
CA TYR A 51 -12.48 -10.25 4.07
C TYR A 51 -13.37 -9.62 2.97
N ARG A 52 -12.79 -9.18 1.86
CA ARG A 52 -13.49 -9.35 0.56
C ARG A 52 -12.62 -10.14 -0.42
N MET A 53 -12.90 -11.43 -0.51
CA MET A 53 -12.51 -12.24 -1.66
C MET A 53 -12.91 -11.54 -2.96
N GLU A 54 -12.05 -11.71 -3.97
CA GLU A 54 -12.18 -11.28 -5.37
C GLU A 54 -11.74 -9.83 -5.67
N VAL A 55 -10.58 -9.67 -6.31
CA VAL A 55 -10.36 -9.61 -7.76
C VAL A 55 -8.87 -9.35 -7.96
N THR A 56 -8.20 -10.01 -8.92
CA THR A 56 -6.84 -9.63 -9.34
C THR A 56 -6.88 -8.17 -9.82
N GLN A 57 -6.53 -7.23 -8.94
CA GLN A 57 -6.61 -5.81 -9.25
C GLN A 57 -5.42 -5.43 -10.12
N ARG A 58 -5.70 -4.90 -11.31
CA ARG A 58 -4.67 -4.36 -12.19
C ARG A 58 -4.16 -3.04 -11.60
N PRO A 59 -2.83 -2.78 -11.62
CA PRO A 59 -2.29 -1.51 -11.14
C PRO A 59 -2.97 -0.33 -11.84
N PRO A 60 -3.41 0.69 -11.09
CA PRO A 60 -3.96 1.93 -11.65
C PRO A 60 -2.93 2.62 -12.53
N MET A 61 -3.36 3.23 -13.64
CA MET A 61 -2.45 3.85 -14.61
C MET A 61 -1.61 5.01 -14.04
N ALA A 62 -2.01 5.58 -12.90
CA ALA A 62 -1.23 6.57 -12.16
C ALA A 62 0.17 6.05 -11.77
N VAL A 63 0.30 4.73 -11.62
CA VAL A 63 1.52 4.01 -11.23
C VAL A 63 2.59 4.05 -12.33
N THR A 64 2.17 4.14 -13.59
CA THR A 64 3.08 4.23 -14.76
C THR A 64 3.17 5.63 -15.35
N ASN A 65 2.51 6.62 -14.75
CA ASN A 65 2.50 8.00 -15.21
C ASN A 65 3.62 8.83 -14.56
N ALA A 66 4.03 9.92 -15.20
CA ALA A 66 5.02 10.85 -14.64
C ALA A 66 4.52 11.59 -13.39
N VAL A 67 3.20 11.54 -13.14
CA VAL A 67 2.54 12.15 -11.99
C VAL A 67 1.76 11.05 -11.25
N SER A 68 2.33 10.60 -10.14
CA SER A 68 1.86 9.49 -9.31
C SER A 68 0.77 9.89 -8.32
N TRP A 69 0.78 11.13 -7.84
CA TRP A 69 -0.13 11.62 -6.77
C TRP A 69 -1.51 12.10 -7.24
N ARG A 70 -1.79 12.04 -8.55
CA ARG A 70 -3.04 12.55 -9.14
C ARG A 70 -3.72 11.49 -9.97
N SER A 71 -4.86 10.99 -9.49
CA SER A 71 -5.76 10.16 -10.27
C SER A 71 -6.35 10.99 -11.43
N GLU A 72 -6.43 10.41 -12.63
CA GLU A 72 -7.24 11.00 -13.70
C GLU A 72 -8.71 10.97 -13.30
N GLY A 73 -9.42 12.08 -13.55
CA GLY A 73 -10.83 12.26 -13.18
C GLY A 73 -11.78 11.64 -14.18
#